data_AF-W0ETJ5-F1
#
_entry.id   AF-W0ETJ5-F1
#
_cell.length_a   1.000
_cell.length_b   1.000
_cell.length_c   1.000
_cell.angle_alpha   90.00
_cell.angle_beta   90.00
_cell.angle_gamma   90.00
#
_symmetry.space_group_name_H-M   'P 1'
#
loop_
_entity.id
_entity.type
_entity.pdbx_description
1 polymer ?
#
loop_
_entity_poly.entity_id
_entity_poly.type
_entity_poly.pdbx_seq_one_letter_code
_entity_poly.pdbx_strand_id
1 'polypeptide(L)'
;MKKYILNADAVEKKMQRLALELIENNLYEKELILVGIEESGVVLAKNIQQRMKGNSTIKTELVTLKLDKKRPEAVTLSKELNFDGKVVVVIDDVTNSGKTLLYALKPFLNYHPKKIQTLVLVERTHTLFPITPDYRGTSLATTLQDHIYVEIEGDKVVGAYLR
;
A
#
# COMPACT_ATOMS: atom_id res chain seq x y z
N MET A 1 -9.74 -21.43 15.37
CA MET A 1 -8.36 -21.27 14.87
C MET A 1 -8.36 -20.24 13.76
N LYS A 2 -7.39 -19.31 13.75
CA LYS A 2 -7.19 -18.37 12.62
C LYS A 2 -6.68 -19.16 11.41
N LYS A 3 -7.27 -18.97 10.23
CA LYS A 3 -6.79 -19.58 8.98
C LYS A 3 -5.79 -18.64 8.32
N TYR A 4 -4.52 -18.74 8.71
CA TYR A 4 -3.45 -17.91 8.16
C TYR A 4 -3.24 -18.18 6.67
N ILE A 5 -3.23 -17.10 5.90
CA ILE A 5 -2.81 -17.07 4.49
C ILE A 5 -1.33 -16.72 4.39
N LEU A 6 -0.89 -15.77 5.23
CA LEU A 6 0.50 -15.37 5.37
C LEU A 6 0.87 -15.48 6.85
N ASN A 7 1.93 -16.22 7.16
CA ASN A 7 2.58 -16.17 8.46
C ASN A 7 3.69 -15.09 8.45
N ALA A 8 4.30 -14.83 9.60
CA ALA A 8 5.31 -13.77 9.74
C ALA A 8 6.48 -13.90 8.75
N ASP A 9 7.01 -15.13 8.56
CA ASP A 9 8.11 -15.39 7.61
C ASP A 9 7.69 -15.13 6.15
N ALA A 10 6.46 -15.51 5.78
CA ALA A 10 5.91 -15.23 4.47
C ALA A 10 5.73 -13.71 4.26
N VAL A 11 5.19 -13.00 5.25
CA VAL A 11 5.06 -11.54 5.19
C VAL A 11 6.42 -10.88 5.00
N GLU A 12 7.43 -11.26 5.77
CA GLU A 12 8.79 -10.71 5.67
C GLU A 12 9.35 -10.86 4.24
N LYS A 13 9.26 -12.06 3.66
CA LYS A 13 9.69 -12.35 2.28
C LYS A 13 8.91 -11.54 1.25
N LYS A 14 7.59 -11.39 1.43
CA LYS A 14 6.75 -10.58 0.53
C LYS A 14 7.10 -9.11 0.61
N MET A 15 7.30 -8.55 1.80
CA MET A 15 7.69 -7.15 1.98
C MET A 15 9.07 -6.86 1.38
N GLN A 16 10.02 -7.79 1.51
CA GLN A 16 11.32 -7.68 0.84
C GLN A 16 11.18 -7.67 -0.68
N ARG A 17 10.41 -8.60 -1.25
CA ARG A 17 10.15 -8.67 -2.68
C ARG A 17 9.50 -7.38 -3.20
N LEU A 18 8.47 -6.89 -2.50
CA LEU A 18 7.74 -5.66 -2.86
C LEU A 18 8.65 -4.43 -2.85
N ALA A 19 9.55 -4.31 -1.86
CA ALA A 19 10.49 -3.19 -1.79
C ALA A 19 11.49 -3.20 -2.96
N LEU A 20 12.01 -4.37 -3.33
CA LEU A 20 12.92 -4.52 -4.48
C LEU A 20 12.20 -4.22 -5.80
N GLU A 21 10.99 -4.75 -5.98
CA GLU A 21 10.16 -4.49 -7.16
C GLU A 21 9.83 -2.99 -7.32
N LEU A 22 9.56 -2.29 -6.20
CA LEU A 22 9.34 -0.85 -6.21
C LEU A 22 10.60 -0.05 -6.59
N ILE A 23 11.77 -0.49 -6.12
CA ILE A 23 13.07 0.11 -6.50
C ILE A 23 13.33 -0.08 -7.99
N GLU A 24 13.20 -1.31 -8.50
CA GLU A 24 13.49 -1.66 -9.89
C GLU A 24 12.64 -0.85 -10.88
N ASN A 25 11.37 -0.64 -10.55
CA ASN A 25 10.46 0.14 -11.38
C ASN A 25 10.68 1.67 -11.30
N ASN A 26 11.58 2.13 -10.43
CA ASN A 26 11.86 3.54 -10.18
C ASN A 26 13.37 3.85 -10.05
N LEU A 27 14.25 3.05 -10.67
CA LEU A 27 15.72 3.17 -10.57
C LEU A 27 16.28 4.56 -10.87
N TYR A 28 15.59 5.33 -11.72
CA TYR A 28 16.03 6.65 -12.18
C TYR A 28 15.40 7.81 -11.38
N GLU A 29 14.53 7.50 -10.42
CA GLU A 29 13.90 8.53 -9.58
C GLU A 29 14.84 8.94 -8.46
N LYS A 30 14.87 10.24 -8.15
CA LYS A 30 15.66 10.75 -7.01
C LYS A 30 14.93 10.54 -5.68
N GLU A 31 13.60 10.50 -5.73
CA GLU A 31 12.73 10.49 -4.56
C GLU A 31 11.37 9.86 -4.91
N LEU A 32 10.83 9.07 -3.98
CA LEU A 32 9.43 8.60 -4.00
C LEU A 32 8.68 9.16 -2.79
N ILE A 33 7.40 9.45 -2.96
CA ILE A 33 6.50 9.74 -1.85
C ILE A 33 5.69 8.47 -1.55
N LEU A 34 5.92 7.89 -0.38
CA LEU A 34 5.20 6.71 0.10
C LEU A 34 3.99 7.16 0.92
N VAL A 35 2.80 6.88 0.44
CA VAL A 35 1.54 7.30 1.05
C VAL A 35 0.86 6.08 1.67
N GLY A 36 0.97 5.91 2.98
CA GLY A 36 0.26 4.85 3.70
C GLY A 36 -1.17 5.27 4.06
N ILE A 37 -2.15 4.45 3.68
CA ILE A 37 -3.53 4.61 4.15
C ILE A 37 -3.57 4.31 5.66
N GLU A 38 -4.31 5.10 6.43
CA GLU A 38 -4.35 5.08 7.91
C GLU A 38 -4.46 3.65 8.48
N GLU A 39 -3.85 3.43 9.65
CA GLU A 39 -3.66 2.13 10.31
C GLU A 39 -2.63 1.24 9.58
N SER A 40 -3.07 0.13 9.01
CA SER A 40 -2.18 -0.90 8.45
C SER A 40 -1.32 -0.38 7.30
N GLY A 41 -1.89 0.41 6.39
CA GLY A 41 -1.16 0.94 5.23
C GLY A 41 0.06 1.78 5.62
N VAL A 42 -0.03 2.53 6.72
CA VAL A 42 1.11 3.29 7.29
C VAL A 42 2.21 2.37 7.80
N VAL A 43 1.85 1.28 8.49
CA VAL A 43 2.82 0.29 8.98
C VAL A 43 3.55 -0.37 7.81
N LEU A 44 2.81 -0.77 6.77
CA LEU A 44 3.39 -1.32 5.54
C LEU A 44 4.32 -0.31 4.87
N ALA A 45 3.90 0.95 4.73
CA ALA A 45 4.69 2.01 4.11
C ALA A 45 6.02 2.25 4.86
N LYS A 46 6.02 2.28 6.19
CA LYS A 46 7.24 2.35 7.01
C LYS A 46 8.17 1.16 6.78
N ASN A 47 7.60 -0.05 6.71
CA ASN A 47 8.37 -1.27 6.44
C ASN A 47 9.03 -1.24 5.05
N ILE A 48 8.30 -0.83 4.01
CA ILE A 48 8.85 -0.63 2.67
C ILE A 48 9.96 0.44 2.70
N GLN A 49 9.71 1.57 3.35
CA GLN A 49 10.69 2.66 3.49
C GLN A 49 12.02 2.17 4.07
N GLN A 50 11.96 1.40 5.17
CA GLN A 50 13.13 0.86 5.84
C GLN A 50 13.93 -0.08 4.93
N ARG A 51 13.24 -0.95 4.17
CA ARG A 51 13.87 -1.88 3.23
C ARG A 51 14.50 -1.15 2.06
N MET A 52 13.82 -0.12 1.54
CA MET A 52 14.36 0.69 0.47
C MET A 52 15.65 1.40 0.89
N LYS A 53 15.69 1.96 2.10
CA LYS A 53 16.89 2.63 2.65
C LYS A 53 18.13 1.72 2.69
N GLY A 54 17.95 0.41 2.88
CA GLY A 54 19.05 -0.55 2.88
C GLY A 54 19.48 -1.06 1.51
N ASN A 55 18.67 -0.84 0.46
CA ASN A 55 18.85 -1.45 -0.85
C ASN A 55 18.93 -0.42 -2.01
N SER A 56 18.78 0.88 -1.72
CA SER A 56 18.76 1.93 -2.74
C SER A 56 19.15 3.31 -2.19
N THR A 57 19.61 4.20 -3.07
CA THR A 57 19.88 5.61 -2.79
C THR A 57 18.67 6.52 -3.01
N ILE A 58 17.56 5.97 -3.51
CA ILE A 58 16.30 6.68 -3.74
C ILE A 58 15.77 7.21 -2.40
N LYS A 59 15.58 8.53 -2.30
CA LYS A 59 14.98 9.14 -1.09
C LYS A 59 13.52 8.76 -0.99
N THR A 60 13.00 8.66 0.22
CA THR A 60 11.60 8.31 0.46
C THR A 60 10.99 9.24 1.49
N GLU A 61 9.89 9.88 1.13
CA GLU A 61 9.10 10.75 2.02
C GLU A 61 7.81 10.03 2.40
N LEU A 62 7.58 9.83 3.70
CA LEU A 62 6.39 9.12 4.19
C LEU A 62 5.24 10.09 4.48
N VAL A 63 4.05 9.80 3.97
CA VAL A 63 2.81 10.55 4.19
C VAL A 63 1.73 9.59 4.67
N THR A 64 0.92 10.00 5.65
CA THR A 64 -0.28 9.26 6.04
C THR A 64 -1.49 9.85 5.32
N LEU A 65 -2.33 8.98 4.77
CA LEU A 65 -3.59 9.34 4.13
C LEU A 65 -4.76 8.77 4.95
N LYS A 66 -5.66 9.65 5.37
CA LYS A 66 -6.87 9.32 6.11
C LYS A 66 -8.10 9.43 5.22
N LEU A 67 -8.91 8.38 5.19
CA LEU A 67 -10.19 8.35 4.48
C LEU A 67 -11.15 7.39 5.20
N ASP A 68 -12.44 7.70 5.21
CA ASP A 68 -13.45 6.76 5.70
C ASP A 68 -13.66 5.66 4.65
N LYS A 69 -13.21 4.43 4.93
CA LYS A 69 -13.30 3.28 4.02
C LYS A 69 -14.75 2.94 3.60
N LYS A 70 -15.76 3.27 4.42
CA LYS A 70 -17.19 3.07 4.10
C LYS A 70 -17.70 4.19 3.20
N ARG A 71 -17.40 5.45 3.55
CA ARG A 71 -17.80 6.66 2.84
C ARG A 71 -16.59 7.56 2.52
N PRO A 72 -15.82 7.24 1.46
CA PRO A 72 -14.55 7.93 1.17
C PRO A 72 -14.77 9.30 0.52
N GLU A 73 -15.63 10.14 1.09
CA GLU A 73 -15.98 11.46 0.54
C GLU A 73 -14.83 12.45 0.77
N ALA A 74 -14.28 12.48 1.99
CA ALA A 74 -13.15 13.30 2.37
C ALA A 74 -11.86 12.47 2.48
N VAL A 75 -10.76 13.00 1.93
CA VAL A 75 -9.42 12.43 2.03
C VAL A 75 -8.50 13.50 2.60
N THR A 76 -7.80 13.18 3.69
CA THR A 76 -6.87 14.10 4.36
C THR A 76 -5.46 13.51 4.36
N LEU A 77 -4.46 14.35 4.11
CA LEU A 77 -3.06 13.97 4.21
C LEU A 77 -2.46 14.50 5.51
N SER A 78 -1.51 13.79 6.11
CA SER A 78 -0.86 14.20 7.36
C SER A 78 0.04 15.44 7.21
N LYS A 79 0.34 15.84 5.98
CA LYS A 79 1.10 17.04 5.64
C LYS A 79 0.75 17.47 4.23
N GLU A 80 0.84 18.77 3.99
CA GLU A 80 0.77 19.35 2.66
C GLU A 80 2.14 19.21 1.99
N LEU A 81 2.13 18.68 0.76
CA LEU A 81 3.32 18.51 -0.07
C LEU A 81 2.96 18.86 -1.51
N ASN A 82 3.94 19.35 -2.26
CA ASN A 82 3.81 19.43 -3.71
C ASN A 82 4.13 18.07 -4.33
N PHE A 83 3.16 17.50 -5.06
CA PHE A 83 3.28 16.22 -5.77
C PHE A 83 3.70 16.37 -7.24
N ASP A 84 3.84 17.59 -7.76
CA ASP A 84 4.20 17.86 -9.16
C ASP A 84 5.55 17.23 -9.53
N GLY A 85 5.55 16.46 -10.62
CA GLY A 85 6.74 15.77 -11.12
C GLY A 85 7.28 14.67 -10.19
N LYS A 86 6.58 14.34 -9.10
CA LYS A 86 6.96 13.27 -8.16
C LYS A 86 6.35 11.93 -8.53
N VAL A 87 6.99 10.85 -8.08
CA VAL A 87 6.37 9.52 -8.06
C VAL A 87 5.71 9.30 -6.71
N VAL A 88 4.41 9.01 -6.72
CA VAL A 88 3.58 8.78 -5.54
C VAL A 88 3.21 7.31 -5.48
N VAL A 89 3.40 6.66 -4.35
CA VAL A 89 3.09 5.24 -4.13
C VAL A 89 2.06 5.13 -3.01
N VAL A 90 0.82 4.80 -3.35
CA VAL A 90 -0.27 4.61 -2.38
C VAL A 90 -0.25 3.18 -1.85
N ILE A 91 -0.20 3.02 -0.54
CA ILE A 91 0.06 1.75 0.15
C ILE A 91 -1.11 1.42 1.07
N ASP A 92 -1.73 0.26 0.87
CA ASP A 92 -2.77 -0.30 1.74
C ASP A 92 -2.48 -1.76 2.05
N ASP A 93 -3.14 -2.32 3.06
CA ASP A 93 -2.90 -3.70 3.48
C ASP A 93 -3.63 -4.71 2.59
N VAL A 94 -4.91 -4.44 2.31
CA VAL A 94 -5.79 -5.31 1.54
C VAL A 94 -6.61 -4.49 0.55
N THR A 95 -6.62 -4.89 -0.72
CA THR A 95 -7.65 -4.44 -1.68
C THR A 95 -8.66 -5.54 -1.99
N ASN A 96 -9.91 -5.13 -2.20
CA ASN A 96 -11.00 -6.02 -2.61
C ASN A 96 -11.75 -5.42 -3.82
N SER A 97 -12.62 -4.44 -3.58
CA SER A 97 -13.38 -3.79 -4.66
C SER A 97 -12.57 -2.75 -5.44
N GLY A 98 -11.42 -2.31 -4.91
CA GLY A 98 -10.64 -1.18 -5.43
C GLY A 98 -11.16 0.19 -4.97
N LYS A 99 -12.31 0.28 -4.27
CA LYS A 99 -12.92 1.56 -3.86
C LYS A 99 -11.96 2.43 -3.04
N THR A 100 -11.35 1.87 -2.00
CA THR A 100 -10.43 2.60 -1.11
C THR A 100 -9.25 3.19 -1.89
N LEU A 101 -8.58 2.37 -2.71
CA LEU A 101 -7.44 2.80 -3.52
C LEU A 101 -7.85 3.91 -4.50
N LEU A 102 -8.96 3.74 -5.22
CA LEU A 102 -9.41 4.74 -6.21
C LEU A 102 -9.65 6.11 -5.55
N TYR A 103 -10.33 6.11 -4.42
CA TYR A 103 -10.64 7.34 -3.71
C TYR A 103 -9.41 7.95 -3.03
N ALA A 104 -8.46 7.13 -2.59
CA ALA A 104 -7.16 7.60 -2.08
C ALA A 104 -6.37 8.37 -3.14
N LEU A 105 -6.64 8.20 -4.43
CA LEU A 105 -5.96 8.95 -5.49
C LEU A 105 -6.40 10.42 -5.58
N LYS A 106 -7.60 10.75 -5.09
CA LYS A 106 -8.23 12.07 -5.28
C LYS A 106 -7.31 13.27 -4.96
N PRO A 107 -6.58 13.31 -3.82
CA PRO A 107 -5.76 14.48 -3.49
C PRO A 107 -4.66 14.75 -4.52
N PHE A 108 -4.13 13.69 -5.14
CA PHE A 108 -3.03 13.79 -6.10
C PHE A 108 -3.47 14.28 -7.47
N LEU A 109 -4.77 14.21 -7.77
CA LEU A 109 -5.34 14.73 -9.02
C LEU A 109 -5.42 16.25 -9.06
N ASN A 110 -5.23 16.92 -7.92
CA ASN A 110 -5.07 18.39 -7.86
C ASN A 110 -3.65 18.85 -8.24
N TYR A 111 -2.75 17.90 -8.50
CA TYR A 111 -1.35 18.10 -8.88
C TYR A 111 -1.06 17.36 -10.19
N HIS A 112 0.18 17.48 -10.67
CA HIS A 112 0.67 16.80 -11.87
C HIS A 112 1.82 15.85 -11.52
N PRO A 113 1.56 14.77 -10.75
CA PRO A 113 2.58 13.79 -10.43
C PRO A 113 3.09 13.13 -11.72
N LYS A 114 4.38 12.80 -11.72
CA LYS A 114 5.02 12.09 -12.83
C LYS A 114 4.45 10.68 -12.98
N LYS A 115 4.17 10.03 -11.86
CA LYS A 115 3.63 8.66 -11.79
C LYS A 115 2.87 8.49 -10.48
N ILE A 116 1.72 7.84 -10.52
CA ILE A 116 1.02 7.35 -9.33
C ILE A 116 1.01 5.82 -9.43
N GLN A 117 1.43 5.17 -8.35
CA GLN A 117 1.49 3.71 -8.25
C GLN A 117 0.78 3.26 -6.97
N THR A 118 0.45 1.99 -6.90
CA THR A 118 -0.31 1.37 -5.81
C THR A 118 0.35 0.07 -5.36
N LEU A 119 0.44 -0.13 -4.06
CA LEU A 119 1.06 -1.30 -3.44
C LEU A 119 0.15 -1.87 -2.37
N VAL A 120 -0.10 -3.16 -2.45
CA VAL A 120 -0.88 -3.90 -1.44
C VAL A 120 -0.16 -5.16 -0.99
N LEU A 121 -0.34 -5.54 0.27
CA LEU A 121 0.15 -6.84 0.74
C LEU A 121 -0.74 -7.97 0.22
N VAL A 122 -2.06 -7.79 0.25
CA VAL A 122 -3.02 -8.79 -0.20
C VAL A 122 -4.02 -8.20 -1.20
N GLU A 123 -4.15 -8.84 -2.35
CA GLU A 123 -5.17 -8.53 -3.35
C GLU A 123 -6.23 -9.63 -3.38
N ARG A 124 -7.51 -9.26 -3.36
CA ARG A 124 -8.65 -10.16 -3.49
C ARG A 124 -9.35 -9.99 -4.83
N THR A 125 -9.85 -11.10 -5.38
CA THR A 125 -10.52 -11.13 -6.70
C THR A 125 -12.01 -10.74 -6.62
N HIS A 126 -12.35 -9.46 -6.45
CA HIS A 126 -13.73 -8.91 -6.64
C HIS A 126 -13.71 -7.43 -7.01
N THR A 127 -12.96 -7.08 -8.05
CA THR A 127 -12.78 -5.68 -8.48
C THR A 127 -14.10 -5.08 -8.98
N LEU A 128 -14.54 -3.97 -8.36
CA LEU A 128 -15.70 -3.17 -8.80
C LEU A 128 -15.27 -1.84 -9.43
N PHE A 129 -14.09 -1.34 -9.04
CA PHE A 129 -13.52 -0.09 -9.51
C PHE A 129 -12.31 -0.39 -10.40
N PRO A 130 -12.08 0.38 -11.48
CA PRO A 130 -11.04 0.09 -12.46
C PRO A 130 -9.64 0.51 -11.95
N ILE A 131 -9.22 -0.06 -10.83
CA ILE A 131 -7.91 0.15 -10.22
C ILE A 131 -7.33 -1.21 -9.84
N THR A 132 -6.13 -1.47 -10.36
CA THR A 132 -5.38 -2.69 -10.10
C THR A 132 -4.08 -2.29 -9.41
N PRO A 133 -3.73 -2.93 -8.28
CA PRO A 133 -2.44 -2.71 -7.64
C PRO A 133 -1.28 -2.96 -8.60
N ASP A 134 -0.37 -2.00 -8.73
CA ASP A 134 0.88 -2.20 -9.45
C ASP A 134 1.73 -3.28 -8.76
N TYR A 135 1.76 -3.25 -7.43
CA TYR A 135 2.52 -4.16 -6.59
C TYR A 135 1.62 -4.94 -5.64
N ARG A 136 1.76 -6.27 -5.62
CA ARG A 136 0.92 -7.15 -4.79
C ARG A 136 1.73 -8.24 -4.11
N GLY A 137 1.66 -8.33 -2.78
CA GLY A 137 2.35 -9.37 -2.03
C GLY A 137 1.84 -10.77 -2.38
N THR A 138 0.52 -10.94 -2.34
CA THR A 138 -0.18 -12.15 -2.75
C THR A 138 -1.56 -11.82 -3.32
N SER A 139 -2.02 -12.62 -4.29
CA SER A 139 -3.40 -12.54 -4.82
C SER A 139 -4.19 -13.76 -4.36
N LEU A 140 -5.46 -13.58 -4.02
CA LEU A 140 -6.31 -14.64 -3.46
C LEU A 140 -7.69 -14.65 -4.11
N ALA A 141 -8.06 -15.83 -4.60
CA ALA A 141 -9.45 -16.14 -4.90
C ALA A 141 -10.20 -16.27 -3.57
N THR A 142 -11.11 -15.32 -3.30
CA THR A 142 -11.96 -15.34 -2.09
C THR A 142 -13.41 -15.26 -2.49
N THR A 143 -14.32 -15.68 -1.62
CA THR A 143 -15.74 -15.36 -1.75
C THR A 143 -16.03 -13.97 -1.17
N LEU A 144 -17.21 -13.41 -1.44
CA LEU A 144 -17.64 -12.14 -0.82
C LEU A 144 -17.79 -12.25 0.71
N GLN A 145 -18.00 -13.46 1.24
CA GLN A 145 -18.19 -13.70 2.68
C GLN A 145 -16.87 -13.77 3.45
N ASP A 146 -15.77 -14.07 2.77
CA ASP A 146 -14.45 -14.13 3.40
C ASP A 146 -13.97 -12.72 3.79
N HIS A 147 -13.53 -12.52 5.03
CA HIS A 147 -12.84 -11.30 5.43
C HIS A 147 -11.36 -11.59 5.71
N ILE A 148 -10.48 -10.78 5.11
CA ILE A 148 -9.04 -10.86 5.34
C ILE A 148 -8.68 -9.82 6.39
N TYR A 149 -7.98 -10.28 7.42
CA TYR A 149 -7.42 -9.44 8.46
C TYR A 149 -5.91 -9.49 8.36
N VAL A 150 -5.27 -8.32 8.39
CA VAL A 150 -3.82 -8.19 8.52
C VAL A 150 -3.50 -7.97 10.00
N GLU A 151 -2.62 -8.81 10.52
CA GLU A 151 -2.22 -8.80 11.92
C GLU A 151 -0.95 -7.98 12.10
N ILE A 152 -1.02 -7.00 12.99
CA ILE A 152 0.05 -6.05 13.26
C ILE A 152 0.42 -6.12 14.74
N GLU A 153 1.71 -6.26 15.02
CA GLU A 153 2.28 -6.19 16.35
C GLU A 153 3.32 -5.05 16.39
N GLY A 154 2.96 -3.96 17.06
CA GLY A 154 3.76 -2.73 17.05
C GLY A 154 3.91 -2.16 15.63
N ASP A 155 5.14 -2.04 15.15
CA ASP A 155 5.47 -1.58 13.80
C ASP A 155 5.69 -2.73 12.79
N LYS A 156 5.30 -3.97 13.13
CA LYS A 156 5.52 -5.14 12.26
C LYS A 156 4.20 -5.76 11.83
N VAL A 157 4.16 -6.16 10.57
CA VAL A 157 3.09 -7.03 10.04
C VAL A 157 3.49 -8.47 10.30
N VAL A 158 2.71 -9.19 11.11
CA VAL A 158 3.05 -10.55 11.58
C VAL A 158 2.21 -11.65 10.91
N GLY A 159 1.19 -11.26 10.15
CA GLY A 159 0.44 -12.22 9.34
C GLY A 159 -0.75 -11.62 8.63
N ALA A 160 -1.40 -12.46 7.83
CA ALA A 160 -2.72 -12.20 7.27
C ALA A 160 -3.55 -13.48 7.34
N TYR A 161 -4.81 -13.39 7.76
CA TYR A 161 -5.67 -14.56 7.95
C TYR A 161 -7.11 -14.31 7.46
N LEU A 162 -7.78 -15.40 7.08
CA LEU A 162 -9.20 -15.43 6.74
C LEU A 162 -10.06 -15.61 8.00
N ARG A 163 -11.17 -14.89 8.07
CA ARG A 163 -12.23 -15.06 9.06
C ARG A 163 -13.60 -14.84 8.43
#